data_AF-A0A2T2NMI7-F1
#
_entry.id   AF-A0A2T2NMI7-F1
#
_cell.length_a   1.000
_cell.length_b   1.000
_cell.length_c   1.000
_cell.angle_alpha   90.00
_cell.angle_beta   90.00
_cell.angle_gamma   90.00
#
_symmetry.space_group_name_H-M   'P 1'
#
loop_
_entity.id
_entity.type
_entity.pdbx_description
1 polymer ?
#
loop_
_entity_poly.entity_id
_entity_poly.type
_entity_poly.pdbx_seq_one_letter_code
_entity_poly.pdbx_strand_id
1 'polypeptide(L)'
;MRKHTSHDKYRCIVKSCEEVYYRLDKVRQHLVTAHSSFDDCGCACDGFSSISIPLIMMHVHASEFRHMFNFRTSYSITKPLEYRRSCLVSSCKSTVHIKYMREHLSTHSSLERYNDAQHIREAGYDPKTLDIICPVCQHRTSMLSSFADHIESSHLVTDWEYFKSLKEAYKYCYLASYTLWRREPLHSFNFKKVQETIRNHYLQIEWNSADHHVRYLKDYEELRPHRAMILFHWPEFGDHPIFDDIRQDD
;
A
#
# COMPACT_ATOMS: atom_id res chain seq x y z
N MET A 1 -3.60 38.78 18.15
CA MET A 1 -3.58 37.54 17.35
C MET A 1 -3.87 36.36 18.28
N ARG A 2 -5.09 35.80 18.29
CA ARG A 2 -5.42 34.64 19.15
C ARG A 2 -4.84 33.38 18.48
N LYS A 3 -3.91 32.69 19.14
CA LYS A 3 -3.41 31.39 18.66
C LYS A 3 -4.52 30.37 18.85
N HIS A 4 -5.15 29.91 17.77
CA HIS A 4 -6.07 28.78 17.79
C HIS A 4 -5.29 27.53 18.21
N THR A 5 -5.29 27.21 19.49
CA THR A 5 -4.83 25.92 20.00
C THR A 5 -6.05 25.02 20.00
N SER A 6 -6.15 24.10 19.04
CA SER A 6 -7.12 23.02 19.17
C SER A 6 -6.80 22.24 20.44
N HIS A 7 -7.81 21.89 21.22
CA HIS A 7 -7.62 21.00 22.37
C HIS A 7 -7.32 19.56 21.96
N ASP A 8 -7.43 19.24 20.66
CA ASP A 8 -7.17 17.92 20.13
C ASP A 8 -5.71 17.51 20.32
N LYS A 9 -5.52 16.31 20.89
CA LYS A 9 -4.23 15.65 21.06
C LYS A 9 -4.20 14.42 20.16
N TYR A 10 -3.14 14.31 19.36
CA TYR A 10 -2.86 13.19 18.48
C TYR A 10 -1.75 12.35 19.12
N ARG A 11 -2.10 11.16 19.63
CA ARG A 11 -1.11 10.20 20.13
C ARG A 11 -0.47 9.45 18.96
N CYS A 12 0.79 9.07 19.10
CA CYS A 12 1.39 8.10 18.19
C CYS A 12 0.62 6.76 18.26
N ILE A 13 0.45 6.10 17.11
CA ILE A 13 -0.26 4.81 17.00
C ILE A 13 0.67 3.60 17.17
N VAL A 14 1.98 3.81 17.16
CA VAL A 14 2.99 2.76 17.38
C VAL A 14 3.01 2.40 18.86
N LYS A 15 2.86 1.10 19.18
CA LYS A 15 2.60 0.63 20.56
C LYS A 15 3.73 0.96 21.55
N SER A 16 4.96 1.03 21.07
CA SER A 16 6.15 1.37 21.87
C SER A 16 6.40 2.87 22.00
N CYS A 17 5.51 3.74 21.47
CA CYS A 17 5.72 5.18 21.39
C CYS A 17 4.66 5.96 22.17
N GLU A 18 5.10 6.72 23.17
CA GLU A 18 4.21 7.52 24.04
C GLU A 18 4.04 8.98 23.59
N GLU A 19 4.63 9.36 22.45
CA GLU A 19 4.64 10.73 21.96
C GLU A 19 3.24 11.27 21.64
N VAL A 20 3.02 12.55 21.96
CA VAL A 20 1.73 13.23 21.77
C VAL A 20 1.92 14.59 21.09
N TYR A 21 1.09 14.86 20.09
CA TYR A 21 1.16 16.05 19.26
C TYR A 21 -0.14 16.85 19.29
N TYR A 22 -0.06 18.17 19.20
CA TYR A 22 -1.24 19.05 19.06
C TYR A 22 -1.59 19.37 17.60
N ARG A 23 -0.81 18.81 16.67
CA ARG A 23 -0.87 19.13 15.24
C ARG A 23 -0.79 17.85 14.41
N LEU A 24 -1.76 17.67 13.53
CA LEU A 24 -1.85 16.51 12.64
C LEU A 24 -0.61 16.36 11.73
N ASP A 25 -0.07 17.46 11.20
CA ASP A 25 1.14 17.41 10.38
C ASP A 25 2.39 16.96 11.16
N LYS A 26 2.43 17.22 12.48
CA LYS A 26 3.55 16.83 13.35
C LYS A 26 3.53 15.36 13.69
N VAL A 27 2.37 14.80 14.04
CA VAL A 27 2.25 13.34 14.23
C VAL A 27 2.53 12.58 12.93
N ARG A 28 2.06 13.10 11.78
CA ARG A 28 2.37 12.54 10.45
C ARG A 28 3.87 12.52 10.17
N GLN A 29 4.55 13.65 10.41
CA GLN A 29 5.99 13.74 10.23
C GLN A 29 6.71 12.75 11.15
N HIS A 30 6.32 12.71 12.43
CA HIS A 30 6.86 11.77 13.40
C HIS A 30 6.74 10.32 12.96
N LEU A 31 5.56 9.88 12.50
CA LEU A 31 5.35 8.51 12.02
C LEU A 31 6.29 8.14 10.87
N VAL A 32 6.60 9.08 9.98
CA VAL A 32 7.49 8.79 8.85
C VAL A 32 8.97 8.78 9.26
N THR A 33 9.37 9.65 10.20
CA THR A 33 10.79 9.87 10.52
C THR A 33 11.30 9.13 11.75
N ALA A 34 10.43 8.78 12.69
CA ALA A 34 10.81 8.17 13.96
C ALA A 34 10.51 6.66 14.03
N HIS A 35 9.72 6.14 13.09
CA HIS A 35 9.25 4.75 13.08
C HIS A 35 9.58 4.06 11.78
N SER A 36 9.87 2.77 11.87
CA SER A 36 9.94 1.86 10.73
C SER A 36 8.53 1.60 10.19
N SER A 37 8.45 1.31 8.88
CA SER A 37 7.22 0.84 8.24
C SER A 37 6.73 -0.50 8.82
N PHE A 38 7.60 -1.22 9.52
CA PHE A 38 7.32 -2.53 10.11
C PHE A 38 7.08 -2.48 11.62
N ASP A 39 7.12 -1.31 12.25
CA ASP A 39 6.84 -1.19 13.67
C ASP A 39 5.37 -1.55 13.96
N ASP A 40 5.15 -2.28 15.06
CA ASP A 40 3.81 -2.69 15.47
C ASP A 40 2.99 -1.49 15.95
N CYS A 41 1.80 -1.35 15.39
CA CYS A 41 0.85 -0.32 15.77
C CYS A 41 -0.49 -0.90 16.19
N GLY A 42 -1.18 -0.15 17.04
CA GLY A 42 -2.54 -0.45 17.48
C GLY A 42 -3.53 0.48 16.81
N CYS A 43 -4.73 -0.03 16.54
CA CYS A 43 -5.83 0.83 16.11
C CYS A 43 -6.34 1.63 17.31
N ALA A 44 -6.45 2.95 17.17
CA ALA A 44 -6.96 3.84 18.22
C ALA A 44 -8.49 3.83 18.32
N CYS A 45 -9.16 2.99 17.54
CA CYS A 45 -10.61 2.95 17.46
C CYS A 45 -11.18 2.05 18.56
N ASP A 46 -12.31 2.46 19.14
CA ASP A 46 -13.05 1.66 20.11
C ASP A 46 -13.43 0.31 19.48
N GLY A 47 -13.15 -0.79 20.18
CA GLY A 47 -13.34 -2.16 19.68
C GLY A 47 -12.10 -2.79 19.02
N PHE A 48 -11.18 -1.98 18.49
CA PHE A 48 -10.03 -2.46 17.71
C PHE A 48 -8.68 -2.35 18.43
N SER A 49 -8.69 -2.09 19.75
CA SER A 49 -7.47 -1.89 20.54
C SER A 49 -6.57 -3.14 20.65
N SER A 50 -7.15 -4.33 20.40
CA SER A 50 -6.42 -5.60 20.37
C SER A 50 -5.60 -5.80 19.09
N ILE A 51 -5.93 -5.10 17.99
CA ILE A 51 -5.22 -5.26 16.72
C ILE A 51 -3.74 -4.89 16.87
N SER A 52 -2.88 -5.73 16.31
CA SER A 52 -1.45 -5.48 16.18
C SER A 52 -1.06 -5.75 14.74
N ILE A 53 -0.78 -4.68 13.99
CA ILE A 53 -0.37 -4.79 12.60
C ILE A 53 0.84 -3.88 12.34
N PRO A 54 1.66 -4.17 11.32
CA PRO A 54 2.72 -3.28 10.90
C PRO A 54 2.19 -1.88 10.55
N LEU A 55 2.98 -0.84 10.86
CA LEU A 55 2.63 0.56 10.58
C LEU A 55 2.24 0.79 9.12
N ILE A 56 2.91 0.13 8.18
CA ILE A 56 2.57 0.20 6.76
C ILE A 56 1.19 -0.39 6.46
N MET A 57 0.72 -1.36 7.22
CA MET A 57 -0.61 -1.95 7.00
C MET A 57 -1.73 -1.13 7.63
N MET A 58 -1.42 -0.25 8.58
CA MET A 58 -2.43 0.57 9.25
C MET A 58 -3.14 1.55 8.31
N HIS A 59 -2.51 2.00 7.22
CA HIS A 59 -3.22 2.83 6.25
C HIS A 59 -4.31 2.04 5.49
N VAL A 60 -4.11 0.74 5.27
CA VAL A 60 -5.10 -0.17 4.67
C VAL A 60 -6.25 -0.37 5.64
N HIS A 61 -5.94 -0.76 6.89
CA HIS A 61 -6.94 -0.91 7.94
C HIS A 61 -7.77 0.37 8.13
N ALA A 62 -7.11 1.53 8.27
CA ALA A 62 -7.79 2.80 8.47
C ALA A 62 -8.61 3.26 7.25
N SER A 63 -8.38 2.68 6.06
CA SER A 63 -9.09 3.08 4.85
C SER A 63 -10.56 2.65 4.82
N GLU A 64 -10.92 1.58 5.53
CA GLU A 64 -12.31 1.11 5.64
C GLU A 64 -13.17 2.05 6.49
N PHE A 65 -12.56 2.67 7.49
CA PHE A 65 -13.27 3.55 8.42
C PHE A 65 -13.37 5.00 7.92
N ARG A 66 -13.03 5.30 6.67
CA ARG A 66 -13.05 6.67 6.09
C ARG A 66 -14.41 7.38 6.25
N HIS A 67 -15.50 6.62 6.34
CA HIS A 67 -16.86 7.14 6.44
C HIS A 67 -17.34 7.38 7.88
N MET A 68 -16.62 6.87 8.89
CA MET A 68 -17.00 7.05 10.28
C MET A 68 -16.40 8.36 10.84
N PHE A 69 -17.24 9.22 11.43
CA PHE A 69 -16.90 10.61 11.75
C PHE A 69 -15.68 10.76 12.69
N ASN A 70 -15.51 9.87 13.66
CA ASN A 70 -14.38 9.84 14.60
C ASN A 70 -13.09 9.24 14.02
N PHE A 71 -13.14 8.73 12.79
CA PHE A 71 -12.08 7.93 12.17
C PHE A 71 -11.32 8.67 11.07
N ARG A 72 -11.82 9.86 10.69
CA ARG A 72 -11.09 10.78 9.82
C ARG A 72 -9.70 11.10 10.35
N THR A 73 -9.50 11.11 11.67
CA THR A 73 -8.21 11.33 12.32
C THR A 73 -7.24 10.18 12.07
N SER A 74 -7.61 8.91 12.31
CA SER A 74 -6.73 7.75 12.09
C SER A 74 -6.29 7.62 10.64
N TYR A 75 -7.24 7.64 9.68
CA TYR A 75 -6.91 7.61 8.25
C TYR A 75 -6.05 8.81 7.84
N SER A 76 -6.38 10.00 8.36
CA SER A 76 -5.57 11.19 8.08
C SER A 76 -4.16 11.03 8.61
N ILE A 77 -3.96 10.50 9.81
CA ILE A 77 -2.64 10.29 10.42
C ILE A 77 -1.78 9.37 9.56
N THR A 78 -2.36 8.31 9.01
CA THR A 78 -1.60 7.28 8.27
C THR A 78 -1.44 7.54 6.77
N LYS A 79 -2.24 8.44 6.18
CA LYS A 79 -2.16 8.76 4.73
C LYS A 79 -0.73 9.01 4.18
N PRO A 80 0.19 9.73 4.86
CA PRO A 80 1.55 9.90 4.34
C PRO A 80 2.33 8.59 4.20
N LEU A 81 2.00 7.57 5.01
CA LEU A 81 2.59 6.24 4.97
C LEU A 81 2.15 5.45 3.75
N GLU A 82 1.21 5.94 2.95
CA GLU A 82 0.87 5.31 1.67
C GLU A 82 2.08 5.40 0.74
N TYR A 83 2.64 6.60 0.55
CA TYR A 83 3.61 6.84 -0.52
C TYR A 83 4.99 7.32 -0.06
N ARG A 84 5.19 7.72 1.19
CA ARG A 84 6.46 8.29 1.67
C ARG A 84 7.12 7.41 2.71
N ARG A 85 8.44 7.29 2.62
CA ARG A 85 9.30 6.54 3.54
C ARG A 85 10.52 7.36 3.93
N SER A 86 11.10 7.11 5.09
CA SER A 86 12.46 7.57 5.37
C SER A 86 13.45 6.87 4.45
N CYS A 87 14.56 7.55 4.14
CA CYS A 87 15.66 6.92 3.43
C CYS A 87 16.19 5.71 4.21
N LEU A 88 16.63 4.68 3.48
CA LEU A 88 17.17 3.45 4.04
C LEU A 88 18.64 3.56 4.46
N VAL A 89 19.32 4.64 4.05
CA VAL A 89 20.68 4.97 4.49
C VAL A 89 20.57 5.77 5.79
N SER A 90 21.13 5.26 6.89
CA SER A 90 20.88 5.75 8.26
C SER A 90 21.36 7.18 8.48
N SER A 91 22.40 7.62 7.76
CA SER A 91 22.89 9.00 7.80
C SER A 91 21.96 9.99 7.10
N CYS A 92 21.08 9.50 6.22
CA CYS A 92 20.18 10.32 5.41
C CYS A 92 18.85 10.55 6.13
N LYS A 93 18.53 11.81 6.41
CA LYS A 93 17.28 12.21 7.08
C LYS A 93 16.14 12.55 6.09
N SER A 94 16.32 12.20 4.83
CA SER A 94 15.36 12.55 3.78
C SER A 94 14.13 11.65 3.85
N THR A 95 12.97 12.23 3.59
CA THR A 95 11.73 11.50 3.32
C THR A 95 11.49 11.46 1.82
N VAL A 96 11.35 10.27 1.27
CA VAL A 96 11.32 10.02 -0.16
C VAL A 96 9.99 9.38 -0.54
N HIS A 97 9.45 9.77 -1.69
CA HIS A 97 8.30 9.07 -2.25
C HIS A 97 8.77 7.72 -2.80
N ILE A 98 8.03 6.63 -2.53
CA ILE A 98 8.46 5.26 -2.87
C ILE A 98 8.84 5.06 -4.34
N LYS A 99 8.10 5.68 -5.27
CA LYS A 99 8.39 5.67 -6.71
C LYS A 99 9.76 6.26 -7.09
N TYR A 100 10.33 7.12 -6.23
CA TYR A 100 11.65 7.74 -6.40
C TYR A 100 12.70 7.14 -5.44
N MET A 101 12.37 6.11 -4.64
CA MET A 101 13.29 5.56 -3.65
C MET A 101 14.56 5.01 -4.31
N ARG A 102 14.44 4.28 -5.42
CA ARG A 102 15.61 3.77 -6.17
C ARG A 102 16.51 4.89 -6.67
N GLU A 103 15.94 5.92 -7.29
CA GLU A 103 16.69 7.08 -7.78
C GLU A 103 17.39 7.80 -6.63
N HIS A 104 16.69 8.00 -5.52
CA HIS A 104 17.27 8.59 -4.31
C HIS A 104 18.43 7.76 -3.75
N LEU A 105 18.26 6.44 -3.62
CA LEU A 105 19.34 5.55 -3.16
C LEU A 105 20.57 5.60 -4.07
N SER A 106 20.38 5.90 -5.36
CA SER A 106 21.50 6.03 -6.31
C SER A 106 22.35 7.29 -6.06
N THR A 107 21.80 8.32 -5.41
CA THR A 107 22.52 9.55 -5.02
C THR A 107 23.50 9.34 -3.86
N HIS A 108 23.33 8.26 -3.10
CA HIS A 108 24.29 7.87 -2.05
C HIS A 108 25.54 7.21 -2.65
N SER A 109 26.66 7.34 -1.96
CA SER A 109 27.88 6.63 -2.34
C SER A 109 27.71 5.11 -2.16
N SER A 110 28.49 4.32 -2.91
CA SER A 110 28.50 2.87 -2.74
C SER A 110 28.91 2.44 -1.33
N LEU A 111 29.75 3.22 -0.65
CA LEU A 111 30.19 2.95 0.72
C LEU A 111 29.06 3.16 1.73
N GLU A 112 28.30 4.25 1.62
CA GLU A 112 27.12 4.49 2.48
C GLU A 112 26.10 3.37 2.32
N ARG A 113 25.76 3.00 1.08
CA ARG A 113 24.85 1.88 0.82
C ARG A 113 25.38 0.54 1.35
N TYR A 114 26.69 0.32 1.30
CA TYR A 114 27.30 -0.89 1.84
C TYR A 114 27.22 -0.94 3.37
N ASN A 115 27.46 0.18 4.04
CA ASN A 115 27.37 0.29 5.49
C ASN A 115 25.93 0.02 5.99
N ASP A 116 24.92 0.43 5.23
CA ASP A 116 23.50 0.18 5.51
C ASP A 116 22.92 -1.01 4.72
N ALA A 117 23.77 -1.91 4.20
CA ALA A 117 23.34 -2.98 3.29
C ALA A 117 22.33 -3.95 3.91
N GLN A 118 22.36 -4.15 5.22
CA GLN A 118 21.37 -4.98 5.91
C GLN A 118 19.99 -4.32 5.87
N HIS A 119 19.88 -3.07 6.30
CA HIS A 119 18.62 -2.33 6.32
C HIS A 119 18.03 -2.16 4.91
N ILE A 120 18.87 -1.91 3.91
CA ILE A 120 18.45 -1.83 2.50
C ILE A 120 17.88 -3.18 2.01
N ARG A 121 18.51 -4.30 2.38
CA ARG A 121 18.03 -5.65 2.02
C ARG A 121 16.74 -6.02 2.74
N GLU A 122 16.65 -5.72 4.04
CA GLU A 122 15.46 -5.95 4.84
C GLU A 122 14.26 -5.17 4.29
N ALA A 123 14.48 -3.98 3.72
CA ALA A 123 13.46 -3.21 3.03
C ALA A 123 13.21 -3.65 1.57
N GLY A 124 13.73 -4.79 1.14
CA GLY A 124 13.45 -5.39 -0.17
C GLY A 124 14.21 -4.79 -1.36
N TYR A 125 15.40 -4.21 -1.13
CA TYR A 125 16.27 -3.73 -2.21
C TYR A 125 17.63 -4.45 -2.23
N ASP A 126 18.21 -4.66 -3.42
CA ASP A 126 19.60 -5.05 -3.53
C ASP A 126 20.52 -3.83 -3.29
N PRO A 127 21.45 -3.86 -2.32
CA PRO A 127 22.25 -2.69 -1.95
C PRO A 127 23.28 -2.29 -3.01
N LYS A 128 23.57 -3.18 -3.96
CA LYS A 128 24.50 -2.94 -5.07
C LYS A 128 23.76 -2.44 -6.31
N THR A 129 22.70 -3.13 -6.75
CA THR A 129 22.00 -2.79 -8.00
C THR A 129 20.80 -1.86 -7.80
N LEU A 130 20.31 -1.76 -6.56
CA LEU A 130 19.10 -1.03 -6.18
C LEU A 130 17.82 -1.59 -6.83
N ASP A 131 17.89 -2.81 -7.33
CA ASP A 131 16.69 -3.51 -7.82
C ASP A 131 15.80 -3.90 -6.64
N ILE A 132 14.49 -3.85 -6.86
CA ILE A 132 13.48 -4.34 -5.92
C ILE A 132 13.53 -5.86 -5.93
N ILE A 133 13.57 -6.47 -4.75
CA ILE A 133 13.62 -7.91 -4.54
C ILE A 133 12.23 -8.40 -4.17
N CYS A 134 11.70 -9.37 -4.92
CA CYS A 134 10.45 -10.02 -4.60
C CYS A 134 10.56 -10.79 -3.28
N PRO A 135 9.71 -10.50 -2.26
CA PRO A 135 9.79 -11.17 -0.97
C PRO A 135 9.42 -12.66 -1.03
N VAL A 136 8.74 -13.09 -2.09
CA VAL A 136 8.25 -14.47 -2.27
C VAL A 136 9.30 -15.36 -2.93
N CYS A 137 9.87 -14.93 -4.06
CA CYS A 137 10.75 -15.77 -4.89
C CYS A 137 12.14 -15.16 -5.16
N GLN A 138 12.47 -14.04 -4.53
CA GLN A 138 13.77 -13.35 -4.67
C GLN A 138 14.09 -12.83 -6.08
N HIS A 139 13.12 -12.85 -7.00
CA HIS A 139 13.24 -12.24 -8.32
C HIS A 139 13.51 -10.73 -8.20
N ARG A 140 14.33 -10.19 -9.11
CA ARG A 140 14.80 -8.80 -9.05
C ARG A 140 14.22 -8.00 -10.19
N THR A 141 13.68 -6.83 -9.87
CA THR A 141 13.09 -5.92 -10.85
C THR A 141 13.64 -4.53 -10.66
N SER A 142 14.01 -3.87 -11.75
CA SER A 142 14.62 -2.53 -11.70
C SER A 142 13.59 -1.41 -11.54
N MET A 143 12.32 -1.67 -11.82
CA MET A 143 11.24 -0.67 -11.77
C MET A 143 10.05 -1.17 -10.98
N LEU A 144 9.33 -0.26 -10.35
CA LEU A 144 8.12 -0.57 -9.59
C LEU A 144 7.01 -1.19 -10.45
N SER A 145 6.86 -0.74 -11.70
CA SER A 145 5.89 -1.33 -12.62
C SER A 145 6.22 -2.79 -12.91
N SER A 146 7.49 -3.11 -13.16
CA SER A 146 7.95 -4.49 -13.37
C SER A 146 7.80 -5.35 -12.11
N PHE A 147 7.98 -4.76 -10.92
CA PHE A 147 7.68 -5.43 -9.66
C PHE A 147 6.20 -5.79 -9.54
N ALA A 148 5.29 -4.85 -9.82
CA ALA A 148 3.85 -5.09 -9.77
C ALA A 148 3.43 -6.16 -10.80
N ASP A 149 3.90 -6.05 -12.05
CA ASP A 149 3.64 -7.06 -13.09
C ASP A 149 4.17 -8.45 -12.69
N HIS A 150 5.34 -8.50 -12.03
CA HIS A 150 5.90 -9.75 -11.51
C HIS A 150 5.01 -10.35 -10.40
N ILE A 151 4.60 -9.55 -9.42
CA ILE A 151 3.71 -10.02 -8.34
C ILE A 151 2.40 -10.55 -8.92
N GLU A 152 1.79 -9.81 -9.86
CA GLU A 152 0.54 -10.21 -10.48
C GLU A 152 0.67 -11.50 -11.30
N SER A 153 1.60 -11.55 -12.24
CA SER A 153 1.77 -12.68 -13.17
C SER A 153 2.29 -13.95 -12.49
N SER A 154 3.19 -13.81 -11.50
CA SER A 154 3.86 -14.96 -10.89
C SER A 154 3.12 -15.48 -9.67
N HIS A 155 2.53 -14.59 -8.87
CA HIS A 155 2.05 -14.94 -7.53
C HIS A 155 0.55 -14.72 -7.31
N LEU A 156 -0.11 -13.80 -8.02
CA LEU A 156 -1.52 -13.49 -7.75
C LEU A 156 -2.50 -14.16 -8.70
N VAL A 157 -2.18 -14.30 -9.99
CA VAL A 157 -3.20 -14.60 -11.01
C VAL A 157 -2.95 -15.94 -11.70
N THR A 158 -4.00 -16.73 -11.91
CA THR A 158 -3.94 -18.01 -12.64
C THR A 158 -3.85 -17.85 -14.17
N ASP A 159 -4.52 -16.83 -14.72
CA ASP A 159 -4.48 -16.45 -16.14
C ASP A 159 -4.04 -14.98 -16.30
N TRP A 160 -2.74 -14.78 -16.52
CA TRP A 160 -2.14 -13.46 -16.62
C TRP A 160 -2.60 -12.68 -17.87
N GLU A 161 -2.73 -13.32 -19.03
CA GLU A 161 -3.11 -12.62 -20.26
C GLU A 161 -4.56 -12.14 -20.21
N TYR A 162 -5.44 -12.94 -19.62
CA TYR A 162 -6.81 -12.53 -19.34
C TYR A 162 -6.83 -11.34 -18.36
N PHE A 163 -6.12 -11.45 -17.24
CA PHE A 163 -6.10 -10.39 -16.23
C PHE A 163 -5.52 -9.08 -16.78
N LYS A 164 -4.43 -9.15 -17.55
CA LYS A 164 -3.85 -8.00 -18.26
C LYS A 164 -4.85 -7.33 -19.20
N SER A 165 -5.59 -8.12 -19.98
CA SER A 165 -6.66 -7.61 -20.85
C SER A 165 -7.76 -6.91 -20.04
N LEU A 166 -8.11 -7.47 -18.87
CA LEU A 166 -9.02 -6.84 -17.94
C LEU A 166 -8.46 -5.51 -17.43
N LYS A 167 -7.19 -5.43 -16.99
CA LYS A 167 -6.56 -4.18 -16.54
C LYS A 167 -6.65 -3.09 -17.61
N GLU A 168 -6.32 -3.43 -18.85
CA GLU A 168 -6.40 -2.50 -19.97
C GLU A 168 -7.83 -2.02 -20.22
N ALA A 169 -8.81 -2.93 -20.20
CA ALA A 169 -10.23 -2.54 -20.32
C ALA A 169 -10.65 -1.55 -19.22
N TYR A 170 -10.24 -1.78 -17.97
CA TYR A 170 -10.55 -0.89 -16.84
C TYR A 170 -9.92 0.50 -16.99
N LYS A 171 -8.72 0.62 -17.57
CA LYS A 171 -8.09 1.93 -17.84
C LYS A 171 -8.97 2.83 -18.73
N TYR A 172 -9.64 2.26 -19.73
CA TYR A 172 -10.53 3.01 -20.63
C TYR A 172 -11.86 3.42 -20.00
N CYS A 173 -12.27 2.76 -18.92
CA CYS A 173 -13.56 2.99 -18.28
C CYS A 173 -13.60 4.26 -17.41
N TYR A 174 -12.54 5.08 -17.38
CA TYR A 174 -12.36 6.23 -16.47
C TYR A 174 -12.46 5.88 -14.97
N LEU A 175 -12.49 4.59 -14.64
CA LEU A 175 -12.34 4.05 -13.31
C LEU A 175 -10.87 4.04 -12.86
N ALA A 176 -9.99 4.86 -13.48
CA ALA A 176 -8.54 4.82 -13.30
C ALA A 176 -8.06 5.08 -11.85
N SER A 177 -8.93 5.57 -10.96
CA SER A 177 -8.66 5.70 -9.53
C SER A 177 -9.09 4.47 -8.70
N TYR A 178 -9.81 3.52 -9.30
CA TYR A 178 -10.20 2.27 -8.67
C TYR A 178 -9.23 1.20 -9.11
N THR A 179 -8.49 0.68 -8.15
CA THR A 179 -7.79 -0.60 -8.33
C THR A 179 -8.83 -1.66 -8.68
N LEU A 180 -8.45 -2.61 -9.54
CA LEU A 180 -9.25 -3.78 -9.90
C LEU A 180 -9.76 -4.58 -8.70
N TRP A 181 -9.18 -4.30 -7.53
CA TRP A 181 -9.34 -5.02 -6.30
C TRP A 181 -10.49 -4.54 -5.42
N ARG A 182 -11.02 -3.34 -5.67
CA ARG A 182 -12.06 -2.75 -4.82
C ARG A 182 -13.44 -3.32 -5.17
N ARG A 183 -14.12 -3.92 -4.18
CA ARG A 183 -15.47 -4.51 -4.31
C ARG A 183 -16.61 -3.49 -4.43
N GLU A 184 -16.37 -2.29 -4.96
CA GLU A 184 -17.47 -1.33 -5.10
C GLU A 184 -18.44 -1.80 -6.21
N PRO A 185 -19.77 -1.84 -5.94
CA PRO A 185 -20.72 -2.32 -6.90
C PRO A 185 -20.69 -1.46 -8.15
N LEU A 186 -20.36 -2.08 -9.29
CA LEU A 186 -20.29 -1.41 -10.60
C LEU A 186 -21.61 -0.77 -11.04
N HIS A 187 -22.72 -1.06 -10.36
CA HIS A 187 -24.07 -0.56 -10.64
C HIS A 187 -24.20 0.97 -10.60
N SER A 188 -23.27 1.68 -9.96
CA SER A 188 -23.24 3.15 -9.94
C SER A 188 -22.67 3.77 -11.23
N PHE A 189 -22.14 2.97 -12.17
CA PHE A 189 -21.47 3.44 -13.37
C PHE A 189 -22.29 3.27 -14.65
N ASN A 190 -22.07 4.17 -15.62
CA ASN A 190 -22.72 4.14 -16.93
C ASN A 190 -22.14 3.00 -17.80
N PHE A 191 -22.65 1.79 -17.57
CA PHE A 191 -22.24 0.53 -18.18
C PHE A 191 -22.20 0.53 -19.72
N LYS A 192 -22.96 1.41 -20.40
CA LYS A 192 -23.07 1.39 -21.87
C LYS A 192 -21.73 1.63 -22.60
N LYS A 193 -20.94 2.62 -22.16
CA LYS A 193 -19.64 2.94 -22.79
C LYS A 193 -18.58 1.86 -22.52
N VAL A 194 -18.59 1.33 -21.31
CA VAL A 194 -17.72 0.23 -20.86
C VAL A 194 -17.99 -1.01 -21.71
N GLN A 195 -19.27 -1.39 -21.85
CA GLN A 195 -19.70 -2.52 -22.66
C GLN A 195 -19.30 -2.37 -24.14
N GLU A 196 -19.38 -1.19 -24.75
CA GLU A 196 -18.95 -0.98 -26.15
C GLU A 196 -17.45 -1.22 -26.36
N THR A 197 -16.59 -0.69 -25.49
CA THR A 197 -15.14 -0.91 -25.57
C THR A 197 -14.79 -2.39 -25.36
N ILE A 198 -15.43 -3.05 -24.40
CA ILE A 198 -15.17 -4.45 -24.07
C ILE A 198 -15.71 -5.40 -25.14
N ARG A 199 -16.88 -5.12 -25.71
CA ARG A 199 -17.48 -5.91 -26.79
C ARG A 199 -16.59 -5.93 -28.04
N ASN A 200 -15.84 -4.86 -28.27
CA ASN A 200 -14.84 -4.76 -29.34
C ASN A 200 -13.50 -5.43 -29.00
N HIS A 201 -13.29 -5.87 -27.75
CA HIS A 201 -12.04 -6.46 -27.24
C HIS A 201 -12.19 -7.90 -26.71
N TYR A 202 -13.07 -8.70 -27.34
CA TYR A 202 -13.01 -10.17 -27.34
C TYR A 202 -13.48 -10.97 -26.13
N LEU A 203 -14.24 -10.43 -25.18
CA LEU A 203 -14.73 -11.27 -24.08
C LEU A 203 -16.22 -11.02 -23.78
N GLN A 204 -17.03 -12.06 -23.93
CA GLN A 204 -18.32 -12.19 -23.25
C GLN A 204 -18.07 -12.37 -21.75
N ILE A 205 -17.47 -11.36 -21.11
CA ILE A 205 -17.27 -11.36 -19.66
C ILE A 205 -18.65 -11.23 -19.04
N GLU A 206 -19.02 -12.16 -18.17
CA GLU A 206 -20.19 -12.03 -17.31
C GLU A 206 -19.91 -10.96 -16.25
N TRP A 207 -19.94 -9.68 -16.65
CA TRP A 207 -19.75 -8.51 -15.76
C TRP A 207 -20.80 -8.38 -14.65
N ASN A 208 -21.78 -9.28 -14.61
CA ASN A 208 -22.85 -9.26 -13.63
C ASN A 208 -22.44 -9.78 -12.24
N SER A 209 -21.20 -10.23 -12.05
CA SER A 209 -20.66 -10.53 -10.72
C SER A 209 -19.52 -9.59 -10.37
N ALA A 210 -19.67 -8.87 -9.24
CA ALA A 210 -18.61 -8.05 -8.65
C ALA A 210 -17.32 -8.87 -8.39
N ASP A 211 -17.45 -10.20 -8.29
CA ASP A 211 -16.39 -11.14 -7.96
C ASP A 211 -15.76 -11.84 -9.19
N HIS A 212 -16.09 -11.42 -10.42
CA HIS A 212 -15.58 -12.11 -11.62
C HIS A 212 -14.04 -12.17 -11.65
N HIS A 213 -13.37 -11.08 -11.28
CA HIS A 213 -11.90 -11.01 -11.24
C HIS A 213 -11.31 -11.87 -10.12
N VAL A 214 -12.05 -12.08 -9.02
CA VAL A 214 -11.60 -12.90 -7.87
C VAL A 214 -11.43 -14.36 -8.27
N ARG A 215 -12.21 -14.87 -9.24
CA ARG A 215 -12.09 -16.25 -9.73
C ARG A 215 -10.75 -16.56 -10.42
N TYR A 216 -10.03 -15.53 -10.85
CA TYR A 216 -8.72 -15.66 -11.49
C TYR A 216 -7.57 -15.45 -10.52
N LEU A 217 -7.86 -15.18 -9.24
CA LEU A 217 -6.85 -15.13 -8.21
C LEU A 217 -6.43 -16.55 -7.83
N LYS A 218 -5.12 -16.75 -7.68
CA LYS A 218 -4.56 -17.90 -6.96
C LYS A 218 -4.97 -17.82 -5.49
N ASP A 219 -4.84 -18.95 -4.82
CA ASP A 219 -4.77 -18.93 -3.36
C ASP A 219 -3.60 -18.03 -2.94
N TYR A 220 -3.90 -17.00 -2.14
CA TYR A 220 -2.95 -15.99 -1.69
C TYR A 220 -2.56 -16.17 -0.22
N GLU A 221 -2.86 -17.32 0.40
CA GLU A 221 -2.38 -17.64 1.75
C GLU A 221 -0.85 -17.60 1.82
N GLU A 222 -0.14 -18.10 0.80
CA GLU A 222 1.33 -18.04 0.71
C GLU A 222 1.88 -16.61 0.65
N LEU A 223 1.07 -15.64 0.20
CA LEU A 223 1.45 -14.23 0.12
C LEU A 223 1.23 -13.47 1.42
N ARG A 224 0.39 -13.98 2.34
CA ARG A 224 0.06 -13.27 3.58
C ARG A 224 1.27 -12.90 4.43
N PRO A 225 2.30 -13.76 4.61
CA PRO A 225 3.50 -13.40 5.34
C PRO A 225 4.29 -12.23 4.71
N HIS A 226 4.10 -12.00 3.40
CA HIS A 226 4.86 -11.04 2.61
C HIS A 226 4.11 -9.74 2.31
N ARG A 227 2.83 -9.65 2.67
CA ARG A 227 1.94 -8.54 2.30
C ARG A 227 2.44 -7.16 2.72
N ALA A 228 3.05 -7.05 3.91
CA ALA A 228 3.64 -5.79 4.38
C ALA A 228 4.79 -5.31 3.48
N MET A 229 5.65 -6.24 3.03
CA MET A 229 6.76 -5.94 2.13
C MET A 229 6.28 -5.60 0.72
N ILE A 230 5.27 -6.32 0.21
CA ILE A 230 4.66 -6.00 -1.09
C ILE A 230 4.07 -4.59 -1.03
N LEU A 231 3.31 -4.29 0.02
CA LEU A 231 2.69 -2.98 0.25
C LEU A 231 3.71 -1.86 0.45
N PHE A 232 4.87 -2.18 1.04
CA PHE A 232 5.96 -1.22 1.20
C PHE A 232 6.42 -0.68 -0.16
N HIS A 233 6.58 -1.54 -1.17
CA HIS A 233 6.98 -1.14 -2.52
C HIS A 233 5.82 -0.69 -3.40
N TRP A 234 4.67 -1.36 -3.30
CA TRP A 234 3.49 -1.17 -4.15
C TRP A 234 2.26 -0.80 -3.31
N PRO A 235 2.09 0.49 -2.93
CA PRO A 235 1.00 0.92 -2.05
C PRO A 235 -0.40 0.61 -2.59
N GLU A 236 -0.58 0.64 -3.91
CA GLU A 236 -1.86 0.33 -4.56
C GLU A 236 -2.26 -1.15 -4.38
N PHE A 237 -1.34 -2.02 -3.98
CA PHE A 237 -1.68 -3.38 -3.56
C PHE A 237 -2.58 -3.40 -2.33
N GLY A 238 -2.61 -2.32 -1.55
CA GLY A 238 -3.41 -2.16 -0.34
C GLY A 238 -4.92 -2.26 -0.56
N ASP A 239 -5.42 -2.29 -1.80
CA ASP A 239 -6.82 -2.55 -2.12
C ASP A 239 -7.11 -4.05 -2.39
N HIS A 240 -6.08 -4.90 -2.49
CA HIS A 240 -6.22 -6.35 -2.76
C HIS A 240 -7.05 -7.08 -1.67
N PRO A 241 -7.88 -8.11 -2.01
CA PRO A 241 -8.65 -8.88 -1.03
C PRO A 241 -7.82 -9.63 0.04
N ILE A 242 -6.51 -9.80 -0.18
CA ILE A 242 -5.57 -10.39 0.80
C ILE A 242 -5.52 -9.65 2.14
N PHE A 243 -6.03 -8.41 2.18
CA PHE A 243 -6.11 -7.59 3.38
C PHE A 243 -7.50 -7.60 4.04
N ASP A 244 -8.44 -8.41 3.56
CA ASP A 244 -9.81 -8.44 4.12
C ASP A 244 -9.81 -8.80 5.63
N ASP A 245 -8.85 -9.62 6.08
CA ASP A 245 -8.63 -9.99 7.49
C ASP A 245 -8.23 -8.81 8.39
N ILE A 246 -7.64 -7.75 7.84
CA ILE A 246 -7.30 -6.53 8.58
C ILE A 246 -8.29 -5.38 8.30
N ARG A 247 -9.30 -5.61 7.48
CA ARG A 247 -10.34 -4.64 7.12
C ARG A 247 -11.63 -4.85 7.90
N GLN A 248 -11.97 -6.10 8.20
CA GLN A 248 -13.21 -6.47 8.86
C GLN A 248 -13.01 -6.61 10.38
N ASP A 249 -14.07 -6.33 11.13
CA ASP A 249 -14.20 -6.70 12.53
C ASP A 249 -14.79 -8.11 12.57
N ASP A 250 -14.19 -9.03 13.33
CA ASP A 250 -14.74 -10.37 13.56
C ASP A 250 -16.03 -10.33 14.39
#